data_AF-A0A268NWD6-F1
#
_entry.id   AF-A0A268NWD6-F1
#
_cell.length_a   1.000
_cell.length_b   1.000
_cell.length_c   1.000
_cell.angle_alpha   90.00
_cell.angle_beta   90.00
_cell.angle_gamma   90.00
#
_symmetry.space_group_name_H-M   'P 1'
#
loop_
_entity.id
_entity.type
_entity.pdbx_description
1 polymer ?
#
loop_
_entity_poly.entity_id
_entity_poly.type
_entity_poly.pdbx_seq_one_letter_code
_entity_poly.pdbx_strand_id
1 'polypeptide(L)'
;MKNINGKEIKLSRKNKLVAFVLLPLYMIAVFLIGYTVGLEIASKWYDSMAIVAFILVVLVLCIILGPIFNAFDFYDIYVVNGELSLKEKMKKFKAVYITFTLFSVILGLWVGIF
;
A
#
# COMPACT_ATOMS: atom_id res chain seq x y z
N MET A 1 9.56 -1.14 19.09
CA MET A 1 8.48 -1.82 19.85
C MET A 1 8.99 -3.20 20.29
N LYS A 2 8.84 -3.58 21.56
CA LYS A 2 9.26 -4.87 22.12
C LYS A 2 8.06 -5.82 22.17
N ASN A 3 8.31 -7.11 21.92
CA ASN A 3 7.31 -8.16 22.13
C ASN A 3 7.07 -8.35 23.65
N ILE A 4 5.95 -8.97 24.03
CA ILE A 4 5.61 -9.50 25.37
C ILE A 4 6.78 -10.25 26.07
N ASN A 5 7.74 -10.79 25.31
CA ASN A 5 8.95 -11.48 25.77
C ASN A 5 10.24 -10.64 25.70
N GLY A 6 10.16 -9.31 25.51
CA GLY A 6 11.31 -8.40 25.55
C GLY A 6 12.28 -8.48 24.36
N LYS A 7 12.08 -9.38 23.39
CA LYS A 7 12.92 -9.47 22.18
C LYS A 7 12.66 -8.32 21.20
N GLU A 8 13.73 -7.76 20.65
CA GLU A 8 13.66 -6.83 19.53
C GLU A 8 12.97 -7.49 18.35
N ILE A 9 11.82 -6.95 18.01
CA ILE A 9 11.11 -7.29 16.79
C ILE A 9 11.87 -6.66 15.62
N LYS A 10 12.49 -7.48 14.78
CA LYS A 10 13.22 -7.01 13.60
C LYS A 10 12.53 -7.53 12.35
N LEU A 11 12.05 -6.62 11.48
CA LEU A 11 11.55 -7.03 10.17
C LEU A 11 12.67 -7.72 9.38
N SER A 12 12.36 -8.90 8.83
CA SER A 12 13.24 -9.56 7.86
C SER A 12 13.41 -8.69 6.62
N ARG A 13 14.55 -8.82 5.92
CA ARG A 13 14.81 -8.07 4.66
C ARG A 13 13.67 -8.28 3.65
N LYS A 14 13.17 -9.52 3.54
CA LYS A 14 12.04 -9.87 2.67
C LYS A 14 10.79 -9.06 3.02
N ASN A 15 10.42 -8.99 4.31
CA ASN A 15 9.23 -8.25 4.72
C ASN A 15 9.38 -6.75 4.60
N LYS A 16 10.59 -6.20 4.78
CA LYS A 16 10.86 -4.79 4.47
C LYS A 16 10.61 -4.49 3.00
N LEU A 17 11.11 -5.35 2.11
CA LEU A 17 10.91 -5.22 0.67
C LEU A 17 9.42 -5.31 0.31
N VAL A 18 8.68 -6.24 0.91
CA VAL A 18 7.23 -6.33 0.68
C VAL A 18 6.49 -5.08 1.16
N ALA A 19 6.74 -4.65 2.39
CA ALA A 19 6.00 -3.56 3.02
C ALA A 19 6.32 -2.17 2.43
N PHE A 20 7.59 -1.91 2.10
CA PHE A 20 8.07 -0.58 1.74
C PHE A 20 8.41 -0.42 0.26
N VAL A 21 8.36 -1.48 -0.53
CA VAL A 21 8.63 -1.42 -1.97
C VAL A 21 7.48 -2.04 -2.76
N LEU A 22 7.17 -3.32 -2.54
CA LEU A 22 6.16 -4.01 -3.35
C LEU A 22 4.75 -3.47 -3.12
N LEU A 23 4.35 -3.22 -1.87
CA LEU A 23 3.03 -2.68 -1.57
C LEU A 23 2.84 -1.26 -2.15
N PRO A 24 3.78 -0.30 -1.95
CA PRO A 24 3.73 1.00 -2.63
C PRO A 24 3.62 0.89 -4.15
N LEU A 25 4.49 0.09 -4.78
CA LEU A 25 4.49 -0.09 -6.23
C LEU A 25 3.16 -0.66 -6.74
N TYR A 26 2.60 -1.62 -6.00
CA TYR A 26 1.28 -2.18 -6.30
C TYR A 26 0.19 -1.11 -6.24
N MET A 27 0.15 -0.32 -5.18
CA MET A 27 -0.83 0.77 -5.04
C MET A 27 -0.70 1.82 -6.15
N ILE A 28 0.53 2.20 -6.50
CA ILE A 28 0.81 3.11 -7.62
C ILE A 28 0.30 2.54 -8.93
N ALA A 29 0.60 1.27 -9.23
CA ALA A 29 0.13 0.63 -10.47
C ALA A 29 -1.40 0.60 -10.56
N VAL A 30 -2.08 0.24 -9.46
CA VAL A 30 -3.55 0.22 -9.40
C VAL A 30 -4.14 1.62 -9.58
N PHE A 31 -3.54 2.63 -8.94
CA PHE A 31 -3.93 4.02 -9.12
C PHE A 31 -3.78 4.47 -10.58
N LEU A 32 -2.64 4.17 -11.22
CA LEU A 32 -2.41 4.56 -12.62
C LEU A 32 -3.44 3.94 -13.57
N ILE A 33 -3.85 2.70 -13.32
CA ILE A 33 -4.94 2.06 -14.07
C ILE A 33 -6.24 2.84 -13.87
N GLY A 34 -6.64 3.10 -12.61
CA GLY A 34 -7.86 3.86 -12.32
C GLY A 34 -7.83 5.28 -12.87
N TYR A 35 -6.67 5.95 -12.79
CA TYR A 35 -6.44 7.29 -13.30
C TYR A 35 -6.57 7.35 -14.82
N THR A 36 -5.95 6.41 -15.54
CA THR A 36 -6.05 6.35 -17.00
C THR A 36 -7.49 6.13 -17.45
N VAL A 37 -8.20 5.20 -16.79
CA VAL A 37 -9.63 4.97 -17.05
C VAL A 37 -10.46 6.23 -16.76
N GLY A 38 -10.19 6.93 -15.65
CA GLY A 38 -10.88 8.17 -15.30
C GLY A 38 -10.66 9.29 -16.32
N LEU A 39 -9.42 9.45 -16.80
CA LEU A 39 -9.08 10.41 -17.86
C LEU A 39 -9.82 10.11 -19.17
N GLU A 40 -9.90 8.84 -19.57
CA GLU A 40 -10.65 8.42 -20.75
C GLU A 40 -12.14 8.76 -20.62
N ILE A 41 -12.75 8.47 -19.46
CA ILE A 41 -14.16 8.79 -19.17
C ILE A 41 -14.41 10.30 -19.26
N ALA A 42 -13.50 11.12 -18.72
CA ALA A 42 -13.64 12.57 -18.70
C ALA A 42 -13.10 13.27 -19.96
N SER A 43 -12.52 12.53 -20.91
CA SER A 43 -11.84 13.07 -22.10
C SER A 43 -10.79 14.13 -21.77
N LYS A 44 -10.02 13.89 -20.70
CA LYS A 44 -8.98 14.78 -20.18
C LYS A 44 -7.57 14.36 -20.61
N TRP A 45 -6.67 15.33 -20.61
CA TRP A 45 -5.25 15.10 -20.82
C TRP A 45 -4.58 14.69 -19.50
N TYR A 46 -3.47 13.97 -19.65
CA TYR A 46 -2.65 13.50 -18.55
C TYR A 46 -2.02 14.67 -17.78
N ASP A 47 -2.15 14.67 -16.46
CA ASP A 47 -1.48 15.62 -15.57
C ASP A 47 -0.44 14.90 -14.72
N SER A 48 0.84 15.05 -15.10
CA SER A 48 1.96 14.45 -14.36
C SER A 48 2.04 14.86 -12.89
N MET A 49 1.51 16.04 -12.50
CA MET A 49 1.53 16.48 -11.11
C MET A 49 0.65 15.60 -10.22
N ALA A 50 -0.48 15.11 -10.74
CA ALA A 50 -1.37 14.20 -10.03
C ALA A 50 -0.67 12.87 -9.68
N ILE A 51 0.13 12.32 -10.60
CA ILE A 51 0.89 11.08 -10.36
C ILE A 51 2.01 11.31 -9.36
N VAL A 52 2.79 12.38 -9.50
CA VAL A 52 3.86 12.70 -8.55
C VAL A 52 3.28 12.87 -7.14
N ALA A 53 2.17 13.60 -7.01
CA ALA A 53 1.49 13.78 -5.73
C ALA A 53 1.03 12.43 -5.14
N PHE A 54 0.42 11.55 -5.95
CA PHE A 54 -0.02 10.24 -5.46
C PHE A 54 1.16 9.36 -5.01
N ILE A 55 2.27 9.36 -5.76
CA ILE A 55 3.48 8.63 -5.38
C ILE A 55 3.96 9.09 -4.00
N LEU A 56 4.05 10.41 -3.76
CA LEU A 56 4.45 10.95 -2.47
C LEU A 56 3.50 10.53 -1.34
N VAL A 57 2.19 10.61 -1.59
CA VAL A 57 1.16 10.19 -0.64
C VAL A 57 1.28 8.70 -0.29
N VAL A 58 1.47 7.82 -1.29
CA VAL A 58 1.64 6.39 -1.05
C VAL A 58 2.93 6.08 -0.29
N LEU A 59 4.03 6.76 -0.61
CA LEU A 59 5.28 6.59 0.13
C LEU A 59 5.10 7.00 1.60
N VAL A 60 4.46 8.13 1.87
CA VAL A 60 4.14 8.56 3.23
C VAL A 60 3.20 7.55 3.92
N LEU A 61 2.16 7.09 3.23
CA LEU A 61 1.22 6.10 3.77
C LEU A 61 1.90 4.79 4.13
N CYS A 62 2.73 4.23 3.27
CA CYS A 62 3.34 2.92 3.51
C CYS A 62 4.57 2.97 4.43
N ILE A 63 5.39 4.03 4.35
CA ILE A 63 6.64 4.14 5.10
C ILE A 63 6.42 4.74 6.49
N ILE A 64 5.50 5.71 6.62
CA ILE A 64 5.29 6.46 7.85
C ILE A 64 3.96 6.05 8.49
N LEU A 65 2.84 6.25 7.80
CA LEU A 65 1.52 6.12 8.43
C LEU A 65 1.14 4.67 8.73
N GLY A 66 1.45 3.72 7.86
CA GLY A 66 1.16 2.30 8.04
C GLY A 66 1.83 1.74 9.30
N PRO A 67 3.15 1.93 9.49
CA PRO A 67 3.84 1.51 10.71
C PRO A 67 3.38 2.21 11.99
N ILE A 68 2.83 3.43 11.90
CA ILE A 68 2.43 4.24 13.05
C ILE A 68 0.97 4.02 13.42
N PHE A 69 0.04 4.28 12.49
CA PHE A 69 -1.40 4.25 12.71
C PHE A 69 -2.00 2.85 12.57
N ASN A 70 -1.46 2.02 11.66
CA ASN A 70 -1.84 0.60 11.52
C ASN A 70 -0.77 -0.32 12.12
N ALA A 71 -0.14 0.12 13.22
CA ALA A 71 0.95 -0.61 13.86
C ALA A 71 0.58 -2.06 14.19
N PHE A 72 -0.67 -2.33 14.56
CA PHE A 72 -1.15 -3.68 14.88
C PHE A 72 -1.18 -4.58 13.64
N ASP A 73 -1.88 -4.17 12.57
CA ASP A 73 -1.94 -4.94 11.32
C ASP A 73 -0.56 -5.06 10.67
N PHE A 74 0.22 -3.99 10.67
CA PHE A 74 1.58 -3.99 10.14
C PHE A 74 2.46 -5.00 10.90
N TYR A 75 2.38 -4.99 12.22
CA TYR A 75 3.10 -5.93 13.08
C TYR A 75 2.63 -7.37 12.83
N ASP A 76 1.32 -7.61 12.76
CA ASP A 76 0.78 -8.94 12.56
C ASP A 76 1.17 -9.51 11.18
N ILE A 77 1.11 -8.70 10.12
CA ILE A 77 1.43 -9.10 8.74
C ILE A 77 2.93 -9.34 8.55
N TYR A 78 3.77 -8.42 9.01
CA TYR A 78 5.19 -8.37 8.64
C TYR A 78 6.13 -8.92 9.71
N VAL A 79 5.65 -9.09 10.95
CA VAL A 79 6.42 -9.64 12.06
C VAL A 79 5.87 -10.99 12.50
N VAL A 80 4.65 -11.03 13.04
CA VAL A 80 4.08 -12.27 13.62
C VAL A 80 3.93 -13.33 12.53
N ASN A 81 3.38 -12.94 11.39
CA ASN A 81 3.24 -13.79 10.21
C ASN A 81 4.36 -13.53 9.20
N GLY A 82 5.54 -13.15 9.71
CA GLY A 82 6.68 -12.73 8.92
C GLY A 82 7.16 -13.80 7.93
N GLU A 83 7.08 -15.07 8.32
CA GLU A 83 7.60 -16.21 7.55
C GLU A 83 6.68 -16.66 6.41
N LEU A 84 5.38 -16.32 6.48
CA LEU A 84 4.43 -16.67 5.44
C LEU A 84 4.84 -16.11 4.06
N SER A 85 4.53 -16.84 3.01
CA SER A 85 4.67 -16.34 1.64
C SER A 85 3.72 -15.16 1.38
N LEU A 86 4.01 -14.34 0.36
CA LEU A 86 3.15 -13.20 0.01
C LEU A 86 1.71 -13.64 -0.28
N LYS A 87 1.54 -14.75 -1.00
CA LYS A 87 0.23 -15.33 -1.33
C LYS A 87 -0.55 -15.72 -0.08
N GLU A 88 0.11 -16.34 0.90
CA GLU A 88 -0.52 -16.71 2.17
C GLU A 88 -0.89 -15.47 3.00
N LYS A 89 -0.02 -14.45 3.03
CA LYS A 89 -0.33 -13.17 3.68
C LYS A 89 -1.54 -12.51 3.03
N MET A 90 -1.61 -12.46 1.70
CA MET A 90 -2.76 -11.89 1.00
C MET A 90 -4.05 -12.66 1.29
N LYS A 91 -3.99 -14.00 1.41
CA LYS A 91 -5.16 -14.81 1.77
C LYS A 91 -5.60 -14.57 3.21
N LYS A 92 -4.66 -14.52 4.16
CA LYS A 92 -4.93 -14.34 5.59
C LYS A 92 -5.42 -12.93 5.90
N PHE A 93 -4.80 -11.91 5.30
CA PHE A 93 -5.07 -10.49 5.54
C PHE A 93 -5.83 -9.84 4.38
N LYS A 94 -6.69 -10.62 3.71
CA LYS A 94 -7.38 -10.20 2.47
C LYS A 94 -8.06 -8.84 2.57
N ALA A 95 -8.68 -8.53 3.71
CA ALA A 95 -9.40 -7.28 3.91
C ALA A 95 -8.47 -6.05 3.84
N VAL A 96 -7.27 -6.17 4.40
CA VAL A 96 -6.26 -5.09 4.38
C VAL A 96 -5.79 -4.84 2.94
N TYR A 97 -5.46 -5.89 2.20
CA TYR A 97 -5.04 -5.76 0.80
C TYR A 97 -6.16 -5.22 -0.09
N ILE A 98 -7.41 -5.69 0.10
CA ILE A 98 -8.58 -5.14 -0.60
C ILE A 98 -8.75 -3.65 -0.30
N THR A 99 -8.53 -3.23 0.95
CA THR A 99 -8.63 -1.81 1.33
C THR A 99 -7.59 -0.97 0.59
N PHE A 100 -6.33 -1.43 0.52
CA PHE A 100 -5.29 -0.74 -0.27
C PHE A 100 -5.60 -0.68 -1.76
N THR A 101 -6.15 -1.76 -2.33
CA THR A 101 -6.61 -1.79 -3.72
C THR A 101 -7.73 -0.79 -3.95
N LEU A 102 -8.79 -0.86 -3.14
CA LEU A 102 -9.97 0.02 -3.28
C LEU A 102 -9.59 1.48 -3.11
N PHE A 103 -8.75 1.81 -2.12
CA PHE A 103 -8.23 3.17 -1.94
C PHE A 103 -7.55 3.68 -3.21
N SER A 104 -6.67 2.87 -3.81
CA SER A 104 -5.92 3.24 -5.01
C SER A 104 -6.82 3.38 -6.23
N VAL A 105 -7.78 2.46 -6.43
CA VAL A 105 -8.74 2.51 -7.54
C VAL A 105 -9.65 3.72 -7.43
N ILE A 106 -10.29 3.92 -6.27
CA ILE A 106 -11.26 5.00 -6.05
C ILE A 106 -10.57 6.35 -6.25
N LEU A 107 -9.38 6.52 -5.67
CA LEU A 107 -8.66 7.78 -5.80
C LEU A 107 -8.15 8.00 -7.24
N GLY A 108 -7.68 6.96 -7.91
CA GLY A 108 -7.29 7.03 -9.32
C GLY A 108 -8.45 7.48 -10.20
N LEU A 109 -9.59 6.81 -10.10
CA LEU A 109 -10.81 7.19 -10.83
C LEU A 109 -11.24 8.61 -10.49
N TRP A 110 -11.28 8.96 -9.20
CA TRP A 110 -11.69 10.29 -8.76
C TRP A 110 -10.83 11.39 -9.36
N VAL A 111 -9.50 11.27 -9.26
CA VAL A 111 -8.54 12.24 -9.78
C VAL A 111 -8.50 12.26 -11.31
N GLY A 112 -8.80 11.13 -11.96
CA GLY A 112 -8.91 11.10 -13.43
C GLY A 112 -10.16 11.80 -13.93
N ILE A 113 -11.28 11.67 -13.19
CA ILE A 113 -12.58 12.25 -13.56
C ILE A 113 -12.66 13.73 -13.22
N PHE A 114 -12.21 14.14 -12.03
CA PHE A 114 -12.37 15.50 -11.48
C PHE A 114 -11.06 16.26 -11.48
#